data_AF-A0A8D8Z846-F1
#
_entry.id   AF-A0A8D8Z846-F1
#
_cell.length_a   1.000
_cell.length_b   1.000
_cell.length_c   1.000
_cell.angle_alpha   90.00
_cell.angle_beta   90.00
_cell.angle_gamma   90.00
#
_symmetry.space_group_name_H-M   'P 1'
#
loop_
_entity.id
_entity.type
_entity.pdbx_description
1 polymer ?
#
loop_
_entity_poly.entity_id
_entity_poly.type
_entity_poly.pdbx_seq_one_letter_code
_entity_poly.pdbx_strand_id
1 'polypeptide(L)'
;MRLRWLAPYGECLSFTALVLDEIGALCIYILFIASNLREVFIQFTSIADLWFYMLCLFPPILLISWLPHLKYIVPLSSGATGIMIASLGICLRDIFTDFPSLTNRHPVGRVTDWPLFVGTTLFSLSSIGVTMPLENE
;
A
#
# COMPACT_ATOMS: atom_id res chain seq x y z
N MET A 1 6.07 -5.24 -37.52
CA MET A 1 5.70 -3.85 -37.89
C MET A 1 4.24 -3.81 -38.37
N ARG A 2 3.22 -3.74 -37.48
CA ARG A 2 1.82 -3.54 -37.95
C ARG A 2 0.74 -3.17 -36.90
N LEU A 3 1.04 -2.37 -35.86
CA LEU A 3 -0.01 -1.78 -35.00
C LEU A 3 0.15 -0.26 -34.75
N ARG A 4 0.75 0.48 -35.70
CA ARG A 4 0.90 1.95 -35.58
C ARG A 4 -0.43 2.72 -35.60
N TRP A 5 -1.54 2.10 -36.01
CA TRP A 5 -2.86 2.74 -36.11
C TRP A 5 -3.65 2.73 -34.78
N LEU A 6 -3.29 1.84 -33.84
CA LEU A 6 -3.82 1.87 -32.47
C LEU A 6 -3.02 2.79 -31.53
N ALA A 7 -1.88 3.33 -31.98
CA ALA A 7 -1.01 4.18 -31.18
C ALA A 7 -1.73 5.34 -30.47
N PRO A 8 -2.61 6.14 -31.13
CA PRO A 8 -3.29 7.25 -30.44
C PRO A 8 -4.35 6.79 -29.43
N TYR A 9 -4.95 5.61 -29.64
CA TYR A 9 -5.87 5.01 -28.67
C TYR A 9 -5.13 4.37 -27.49
N GLY A 10 -3.94 3.82 -27.73
CA GLY A 10 -3.08 3.24 -26.71
C GLY A 10 -2.59 4.29 -25.71
N GLU A 11 -2.15 5.45 -26.18
CA GLU A 11 -1.68 6.54 -25.29
C GLU A 11 -2.79 7.05 -24.36
N CYS A 12 -4.01 7.26 -24.89
CA CYS A 12 -5.16 7.69 -24.08
C CYS A 12 -5.57 6.62 -23.05
N LEU A 13 -5.59 5.34 -23.46
CA LEU A 13 -5.89 4.23 -22.57
C LEU A 13 -4.84 4.09 -21.46
N SER A 14 -3.56 4.19 -21.79
CA SER A 14 -2.47 4.12 -20.82
C SER A 14 -2.53 5.29 -19.83
N PHE A 15 -2.75 6.51 -20.29
CA PHE A 15 -2.86 7.67 -19.40
C PHE A 15 -4.05 7.54 -18.44
N THR A 16 -5.22 7.16 -18.95
CA THR A 16 -6.42 6.97 -18.10
C THR A 16 -6.25 5.81 -17.12
N ALA A 17 -5.61 4.71 -17.53
CA ALA A 17 -5.29 3.58 -16.66
C ALA A 17 -4.30 3.97 -15.54
N LEU A 18 -3.25 4.73 -15.85
CA LEU A 18 -2.28 5.21 -14.86
C LEU A 18 -2.93 6.13 -13.82
N VAL A 19 -3.76 7.08 -14.27
CA VAL A 19 -4.50 7.97 -13.34
C VAL A 19 -5.45 7.17 -12.45
N LEU A 20 -6.13 6.17 -13.00
CA LEU A 20 -7.03 5.30 -12.23
C LEU A 20 -6.26 4.46 -11.20
N ASP A 21 -5.09 3.93 -11.56
CA ASP A 21 -4.24 3.14 -10.68
C ASP A 21 -3.70 3.97 -9.51
N GLU A 22 -3.22 5.19 -9.77
CA GLU A 22 -2.74 6.12 -8.73
C GLU A 22 -3.85 6.55 -7.75
N ILE A 23 -5.06 6.84 -8.25
CA ILE A 23 -6.21 7.18 -7.40
C ILE A 23 -6.64 5.95 -6.57
N GLY A 24 -6.64 4.76 -7.18
CA GLY A 24 -6.94 3.50 -6.50
C GLY A 24 -5.93 3.19 -5.40
N ALA A 25 -4.64 3.31 -5.72
CA ALA A 25 -3.52 3.17 -4.80
C ALA A 25 -3.66 4.11 -3.60
N LEU A 26 -3.91 5.41 -3.85
CA LEU A 26 -4.08 6.41 -2.80
C LEU A 26 -5.22 6.06 -1.83
N CYS A 27 -6.37 5.62 -2.36
CA CYS A 27 -7.52 5.22 -1.56
C CYS A 27 -7.19 4.03 -0.65
N ILE A 28 -6.61 2.97 -1.21
CA ILE A 28 -6.24 1.76 -0.45
C ILE A 28 -5.18 2.09 0.60
N TYR A 29 -4.21 2.94 0.28
CA TYR A 29 -3.13 3.33 1.19
C TYR A 29 -3.69 4.04 2.44
N ILE A 30 -4.61 4.98 2.27
CA ILE A 30 -5.27 5.70 3.37
C ILE A 30 -6.10 4.73 4.22
N LEU A 31 -6.90 3.86 3.58
CA LEU A 31 -7.71 2.86 4.28
C LEU A 31 -6.85 1.92 5.13
N PHE A 32 -5.75 1.43 4.57
CA PHE A 32 -4.84 0.51 5.25
C PHE A 32 -4.15 1.18 6.43
N ILE A 33 -3.59 2.38 6.25
CA ILE A 33 -2.92 3.10 7.32
C ILE A 33 -3.90 3.47 8.44
N ALA A 34 -5.09 3.97 8.11
CA ALA A 34 -6.11 4.31 9.10
C ALA A 34 -6.55 3.08 9.92
N SER A 35 -6.70 1.92 9.26
CA SER A 35 -7.07 0.68 9.94
C SER A 35 -5.99 0.19 10.89
N ASN A 36 -4.72 0.21 10.46
CA ASN A 36 -3.60 -0.17 11.32
C ASN A 36 -3.41 0.79 12.49
N LEU A 37 -3.52 2.11 12.26
CA LEU A 37 -3.47 3.10 13.33
C LEU A 37 -4.59 2.89 14.33
N ARG A 38 -5.82 2.61 13.88
CA ARG A 38 -6.92 2.30 14.78
C ARG A 38 -6.60 1.11 15.68
N GLU A 39 -6.07 0.00 15.14
CA GLU A 39 -5.71 -1.17 15.95
C GLU A 39 -4.61 -0.86 16.98
N VAL A 40 -3.62 -0.04 16.63
CA VAL A 40 -2.57 0.42 17.56
C VAL A 40 -3.15 1.34 18.65
N PHE A 41 -4.01 2.29 18.26
CA PHE A 41 -4.56 3.30 19.16
C PHE A 41 -5.70 2.80 20.04
N ILE A 42 -6.36 1.69 19.70
CA ILE A 42 -7.36 1.03 20.56
C ILE A 42 -6.77 0.70 21.95
N GLN A 43 -5.46 0.47 22.05
CA GLN A 43 -4.79 0.24 23.32
C GLN A 43 -4.62 1.52 24.18
N PHE A 44 -4.69 2.70 23.58
CA PHE A 44 -4.37 3.99 24.22
C PHE A 44 -5.54 4.98 24.29
N THR A 45 -6.60 4.84 23.50
CA THR A 45 -7.73 5.79 23.46
C THR A 45 -9.06 5.10 23.17
N SER A 46 -10.11 5.55 23.86
CA SER A 46 -11.49 5.07 23.74
C SER A 46 -12.09 5.46 22.38
N ILE A 47 -12.36 4.45 21.55
CA ILE A 47 -13.37 4.41 20.48
C ILE A 47 -13.45 5.69 19.62
N ALA A 48 -12.37 6.08 18.96
CA ALA A 48 -12.48 7.02 17.84
C ALA A 48 -12.93 6.28 16.57
N ASP A 49 -13.92 6.83 15.87
CA ASP A 49 -14.43 6.26 14.62
C ASP A 49 -13.36 6.25 13.54
N LEU A 50 -13.32 5.19 12.73
CA LEU A 50 -12.35 4.99 11.65
C LEU A 50 -12.30 6.18 10.67
N TRP A 51 -13.44 6.82 10.43
CA TRP A 51 -13.57 8.01 9.60
C TRP A 51 -12.73 9.18 10.10
N PHE A 52 -12.62 9.35 11.42
CA PHE A 52 -11.82 10.43 12.01
C PHE A 52 -10.33 10.21 11.75
N TYR A 53 -9.85 8.97 11.85
CA TYR A 53 -8.48 8.61 11.49
C TYR A 53 -8.20 8.87 10.01
N MET A 54 -9.11 8.45 9.12
CA MET A 54 -8.97 8.70 7.68
C MET A 54 -8.92 10.21 7.36
N LEU A 55 -9.80 11.01 7.98
CA LEU A 55 -9.85 12.46 7.77
C LEU A 55 -8.57 13.15 8.26
N CYS A 56 -7.98 12.69 9.36
CA CYS A 56 -6.74 13.23 9.90
C CYS A 56 -5.51 12.86 9.04
N LEU A 57 -5.51 11.67 8.43
CA LEU A 57 -4.46 11.17 7.54
C LEU A 57 -4.50 11.76 6.13
N PHE A 58 -5.67 12.15 5.65
CA PHE A 58 -5.86 12.69 4.31
C PHE A 58 -4.99 13.93 4.01
N PRO A 59 -4.99 15.00 4.83
CA PRO A 59 -4.18 16.19 4.57
C PRO A 59 -2.67 15.96 4.50
N PRO A 60 -2.00 15.23 5.43
CA PRO A 60 -0.56 15.01 5.33
C PRO A 60 -0.17 14.15 4.13
N ILE A 61 -0.99 13.16 3.76
CA ILE A 61 -0.73 12.32 2.58
C ILE A 61 -0.83 13.15 1.30
N LEU A 62 -1.87 13.97 1.14
CA LEU A 62 -1.98 14.89 -0.01
C LEU A 62 -0.82 15.88 -0.08
N LEU A 63 -0.36 16.39 1.06
CA LEU A 63 0.76 17.32 1.11
C LEU A 63 2.06 16.68 0.61
N ILE A 64 2.31 15.42 0.98
CA ILE A 64 3.47 14.65 0.50
C ILE A 64 3.34 14.36 -0.99
N SER A 65 2.16 13.99 -1.48
CA SER A 65 1.90 13.79 -2.91
C SER A 65 2.10 15.06 -3.74
N TRP A 66 1.93 16.24 -3.15
CA TRP A 66 2.14 17.52 -3.84
C TRP A 66 3.61 17.90 -3.98
N LEU A 67 4.51 17.38 -3.12
CA LEU A 67 5.92 17.81 -3.14
C LEU A 67 6.62 17.38 -4.44
N PRO A 68 7.00 18.31 -5.33
CA PRO A 68 7.62 17.97 -6.62
C PRO A 68 9.14 17.71 -6.49
N HIS A 69 9.72 17.91 -5.30
CA HIS A 69 11.16 17.82 -5.09
C HIS A 69 11.58 16.47 -4.49
N LEU A 70 11.91 15.52 -5.37
CA LEU A 70 12.42 14.19 -4.98
C LEU A 70 13.66 14.22 -4.08
N LYS A 71 14.47 15.30 -4.10
CA LYS A 71 15.74 15.37 -3.37
C LYS A 71 15.59 15.21 -1.85
N TYR A 72 14.48 15.66 -1.28
CA TYR A 72 14.18 15.49 0.15
C TYR A 72 13.48 14.16 0.47
N ILE A 73 12.80 13.57 -0.52
CA ILE A 73 12.03 12.32 -0.38
C ILE A 73 12.96 11.10 -0.45
N VAL A 74 14.03 11.17 -1.25
CA VAL A 74 15.02 10.07 -1.40
C VAL A 74 15.61 9.60 -0.06
N PRO A 75 16.21 10.47 0.80
CA PRO A 75 16.77 9.99 2.06
C PRO A 75 15.71 9.47 3.04
N LEU A 76 14.51 10.04 3.01
CA LEU A 76 13.38 9.58 3.81
C LEU A 76 12.91 8.18 3.38
N SER A 77 12.81 7.94 2.06
CA SER A 77 12.43 6.65 1.47
C SER A 77 13.45 5.55 1.77
N SER A 78 14.74 5.86 1.68
CA SER A 78 15.81 4.92 2.09
C SER A 78 15.70 4.55 3.56
N GLY A 79 15.39 5.51 4.44
CA GLY A 79 15.12 5.26 5.85
C GLY A 79 13.89 4.36 6.07
N ALA A 80 12.79 4.65 5.38
CA ALA A 80 11.57 3.85 5.43
C ALA A 80 11.82 2.40 4.96
N THR A 81 12.62 2.21 3.91
CA THR A 81 13.05 0.89 3.43
C THR A 81 13.83 0.15 4.51
N GLY A 82 14.74 0.82 5.22
CA GLY A 82 15.45 0.24 6.37
C GLY A 82 14.53 -0.20 7.50
N ILE A 83 13.53 0.63 7.85
CA ILE A 83 12.51 0.29 8.85
C ILE A 83 11.67 -0.90 8.39
N MET A 84 11.30 -0.97 7.10
CA MET A 84 10.56 -2.09 6.52
C MET A 84 11.36 -3.40 6.60
N ILE A 85 12.66 -3.37 6.33
CA ILE A 85 13.53 -4.54 6.48
C ILE A 85 13.63 -4.96 7.96
N ALA A 86 13.76 -3.99 8.86
CA ALA A 86 13.83 -4.27 10.30
C ALA A 86 12.51 -4.87 10.82
N SER A 87 11.35 -4.34 10.42
CA SER A 87 10.05 -4.88 10.82
C SER A 87 9.84 -6.29 10.29
N LEU A 88 10.23 -6.55 9.04
CA LEU A 88 10.24 -7.90 8.47
C LEU A 88 11.12 -8.85 9.30
N GLY A 89 12.31 -8.40 9.70
CA GLY A 89 13.21 -9.17 10.55
C GLY A 89 12.61 -9.52 11.92
N ILE A 90 11.88 -8.59 12.53
CA ILE A 90 11.15 -8.84 13.79
C ILE A 90 10.02 -9.85 13.57
N CYS A 91 9.21 -9.68 12.52
CA CYS A 91 8.15 -10.64 12.20
C CYS A 91 8.72 -12.05 11.96
N LEU A 92 9.84 -12.17 11.24
CA LEU A 92 10.53 -13.45 11.03
C LEU A 92 11.02 -14.03 12.35
N ARG A 93 11.62 -13.22 13.23
CA ARG A 93 12.03 -13.65 14.57
C ARG A 93 10.86 -14.22 15.35
N ASP A 94 9.72 -13.53 15.39
CA ASP A 94 8.54 -13.96 16.15
C ASP A 94 7.98 -15.28 15.59
N ILE A 95 7.96 -15.45 14.26
CA ILE A 95 7.57 -16.72 13.61
C ILE A 95 8.48 -17.88 14.00
N PHE A 96 9.79 -17.67 14.10
CA PHE A 96 10.75 -18.73 14.44
C PHE A 96 10.87 -19.00 15.95
N THR A 97 10.56 -18.02 16.81
CA THR A 97 10.76 -18.11 18.26
C THR A 97 9.51 -18.62 18.98
N ASP A 98 8.32 -18.18 18.56
CA ASP A 98 7.04 -18.57 19.14
C ASP A 98 6.17 -19.19 18.04
N PHE A 99 6.15 -20.53 17.96
CA PHE A 99 5.11 -21.27 17.26
C PHE A 99 3.94 -21.49 18.23
N PRO A 100 2.94 -20.60 18.31
CA PRO A 100 1.70 -20.93 18.99
C PRO A 100 1.07 -22.13 18.27
N SER A 101 0.69 -23.14 19.06
CA SER A 101 0.11 -24.40 18.58
C SER A 101 -0.95 -24.18 17.49
N LEU A 102 -0.76 -24.83 16.33
CA LEU A 102 -1.64 -24.78 15.15
C LEU A 102 -3.05 -25.34 15.41
N THR A 103 -3.29 -25.95 16.57
CA THR A 103 -4.48 -26.76 16.87
C THR A 103 -5.78 -25.97 17.02
N ASN A 104 -5.75 -24.65 17.23
CA ASN A 104 -6.96 -23.82 17.45
C ASN A 104 -7.13 -22.67 16.45
N ARG A 105 -6.41 -22.68 15.32
CA ARG A 105 -6.53 -21.61 14.32
C ARG A 105 -7.48 -22.02 13.21
N HIS A 106 -8.44 -21.16 12.90
CA HIS A 106 -9.21 -21.30 11.68
C HIS A 106 -8.24 -21.16 10.48
N PRO A 107 -8.10 -22.20 9.63
CA PRO A 107 -7.15 -22.19 8.51
C PRO A 107 -7.57 -21.21 7.40
N VAL A 108 -8.77 -20.64 7.50
CA VAL A 108 -9.33 -19.69 6.56
C VAL A 108 -9.86 -18.50 7.36
N GLY A 109 -9.40 -17.30 7.01
CA GLY A 109 -10.00 -16.05 7.48
C GLY A 109 -11.47 -15.98 7.10
N ARG A 110 -12.23 -15.16 7.84
CA ARG A 110 -13.66 -14.97 7.59
C ARG A 110 -13.83 -14.48 6.14
N VAL A 111 -14.86 -14.94 5.43
CA VAL A 111 -15.10 -14.56 4.02
C VAL A 111 -15.20 -13.03 3.87
N THR A 112 -15.58 -12.33 4.93
CA THR A 112 -15.65 -10.86 5.01
C THR A 112 -14.28 -10.18 4.87
N ASP A 113 -13.17 -10.85 5.18
CA ASP A 113 -11.81 -10.29 5.14
C ASP A 113 -11.11 -10.54 3.78
N TRP A 114 -11.71 -11.37 2.93
CA TRP A 114 -11.16 -11.70 1.60
C TRP A 114 -10.98 -10.49 0.69
N PRO A 115 -11.93 -9.53 0.59
CA PRO A 115 -11.75 -8.35 -0.25
C PRO A 115 -10.54 -7.50 0.17
N LEU A 116 -10.28 -7.40 1.47
CA LEU A 116 -9.12 -6.68 1.99
C LEU A 116 -7.82 -7.39 1.60
N PHE A 117 -7.77 -8.71 1.78
CA PHE A 117 -6.60 -9.52 1.41
C PHE A 117 -6.32 -9.47 -0.10
N VAL A 118 -7.35 -9.61 -0.94
CA VAL A 118 -7.24 -9.53 -2.40
C VAL A 118 -6.81 -8.11 -2.81
N GLY A 119 -7.36 -7.06 -2.18
CA GLY A 119 -6.95 -5.67 -2.44
C GLY A 119 -5.48 -5.41 -2.14
N THR A 120 -4.99 -5.83 -0.97
CA THR A 120 -3.58 -5.65 -0.60
C THR A 120 -2.63 -6.45 -1.49
N THR A 121 -3.01 -7.67 -1.87
CA THR A 121 -2.19 -8.51 -2.76
C THR A 121 -2.16 -7.97 -4.19
N LEU A 122 -3.29 -7.55 -4.75
CA LEU A 122 -3.34 -6.90 -6.07
C LEU A 122 -2.56 -5.59 -6.10
N PHE A 123 -2.66 -4.77 -5.06
CA PHE A 123 -1.87 -3.54 -4.92
C PHE A 123 -0.37 -3.82 -4.85
N SER A 124 0.04 -4.86 -4.11
CA SER A 124 1.46 -5.25 -4.06
C SER A 124 2.00 -5.69 -5.43
N LEU A 125 1.13 -6.23 -6.30
CA LEU A 125 1.48 -6.68 -7.64
C LEU A 125 1.45 -5.56 -8.69
N SER A 126 0.66 -4.49 -8.50
CA SER A 126 0.55 -3.39 -9.47
C SER A 126 1.81 -2.54 -9.56
N SER A 127 2.63 -2.49 -8.49
CA SER A 127 3.92 -1.79 -8.49
C SER A 127 4.95 -2.32 -9.50
N ILE A 128 4.74 -3.52 -10.06
CA ILE A 128 5.62 -4.10 -11.10
C ILE A 128 5.38 -3.42 -12.48
N GLY A 129 4.17 -2.89 -12.71
CA GLY A 129 3.81 -2.25 -13.98
C GLY A 129 4.58 -0.97 -14.28
N VAL A 130 4.96 -0.24 -13.23
CA VAL A 130 5.65 1.07 -13.32
C VAL A 130 7.17 0.96 -13.42
N THR A 131 7.76 -0.17 -13.03
CA THR A 131 9.22 -0.38 -13.08
C THR A 131 9.72 -0.80 -14.45
N MET A 132 8.89 -1.45 -15.28
CA MET A 132 9.26 -1.85 -16.65
C MET A 132 9.67 -0.70 -17.58
N PRO A 133 9.00 0.47 -17.60
CA PRO A 133 9.47 1.60 -18.39
C PRO A 133 10.71 2.31 -17.81
N LEU A 134 10.97 2.16 -16.50
CA LEU A 134 12.14 2.75 -15.82
C LEU A 134 13.45 2.02 -16.12
N GLU A 135 13.42 0.73 -16.46
CA GLU A 135 14.62 -0.06 -16.81
C GLU A 135 15.12 0.18 -18.25
N ASN A 136 14.31 0.86 -19.08
CA ASN A 136 14.63 1.18 -20.47
C ASN A 136 15.10 2.64 -20.66
N GLU A 137 15.45 3.32 -19.57
CA GLU A 137 16.23 4.57 -19.55
C GLU A 137 17.66 4.30 -19.05
#